data_AF-A0A2X0ITT6-F1
#
_entry.id   AF-A0A2X0ITT6-F1
#
_cell.length_a   1.000
_cell.length_b   1.000
_cell.length_c   1.000
_cell.angle_alpha   90.00
_cell.angle_beta   90.00
_cell.angle_gamma   90.00
#
_symmetry.space_group_name_H-M   'P 1'
#
loop_
_entity.id
_entity.type
_entity.pdbx_description
1 polymer ?
#
loop_
_entity_poly.entity_id
_entity_poly.type
_entity_poly.pdbx_seq_one_letter_code
_entity_poly.pdbx_strand_id
1 'polypeptide(L)'
;MIGDLWVLVTLLETPAREGAPVEEPRMLALTEAETAEADRVDGLVPVDRVEWDAWRAAAAAYQATIADAGRLLTLAERRAHRAAARLLPGARRRAARAAESGVETAAVQYAAAVRSATTGYWPIHCEIRRRLDSQTAAGRWVEIRSRFAGRGTEPVWGWSLREIDPEETPGLVELTVFRWDGDPPAGPADLVSPDRFGAPDLDRELLRLRAEWTVRRIVWDEPARLRVEQENGGVPFALWWRAVTARVDAAEKVIPPRSADGTFSAAPAATRHRRIEVLQLPE
;
A
#
# COMPACT_ATOMS: atom_id res chain seq x y z
N MET A 1 -6.42 -7.12 16.06
CA MET A 1 -7.29 -8.02 15.26
C MET A 1 -8.55 -7.24 14.96
N ILE A 2 -8.77 -6.80 13.72
CA ILE A 2 -10.04 -6.17 13.34
C ILE A 2 -10.35 -6.63 11.91
N GLY A 3 -11.36 -7.48 11.80
CA GLY A 3 -11.76 -8.21 10.61
C GLY A 3 -12.36 -9.54 11.06
N ASP A 4 -13.67 -9.57 11.32
CA ASP A 4 -14.39 -10.77 11.79
C ASP A 4 -14.63 -11.77 10.64
N LEU A 5 -14.38 -11.34 9.40
CA LEU A 5 -14.63 -12.08 8.18
C LEU A 5 -13.44 -11.95 7.22
N TRP A 6 -13.15 -13.05 6.54
CA TRP A 6 -12.26 -13.08 5.38
C TRP A 6 -13.11 -13.22 4.13
N VAL A 7 -12.85 -12.36 3.15
CA VAL A 7 -13.62 -12.32 1.91
C VAL A 7 -12.69 -12.29 0.71
N LEU A 8 -13.11 -12.98 -0.35
CA LEU A 8 -12.33 -13.14 -1.57
C LEU A 8 -12.52 -11.94 -2.48
N VAL A 9 -11.43 -11.41 -3.03
CA VAL A 9 -11.50 -10.40 -4.09
C VAL A 9 -11.80 -11.06 -5.43
N THR A 10 -12.82 -10.57 -6.10
CA THR A 10 -13.20 -10.98 -7.46
C THR A 10 -13.30 -9.76 -8.38
N LEU A 11 -13.14 -9.99 -9.68
CA LEU A 11 -13.38 -8.96 -10.68
C LEU A 11 -14.86 -8.88 -10.97
N LEU A 12 -15.39 -7.67 -10.96
CA LEU A 12 -16.69 -7.39 -11.56
C LEU A 12 -16.60 -7.64 -13.07
N GLU A 13 -17.72 -8.07 -13.66
CA GLU A 13 -17.82 -8.31 -15.10
C GLU A 13 -17.38 -7.07 -15.90
N THR A 14 -16.79 -7.30 -17.07
CA THR A 14 -16.31 -6.20 -17.92
C THR A 14 -17.50 -5.35 -18.38
N PRO A 15 -17.51 -4.03 -18.10
CA PRO A 15 -18.62 -3.17 -18.51
C PRO A 15 -18.63 -2.89 -20.02
N ALA A 16 -17.53 -3.16 -20.74
CA ALA A 16 -17.46 -2.99 -22.18
C ALA A 16 -18.42 -3.90 -22.94
N ARG A 17 -19.15 -3.30 -23.90
CA ARG A 17 -20.05 -4.00 -24.82
C ARG A 17 -19.75 -3.62 -26.26
N GLU A 18 -19.99 -4.56 -27.17
CA GLU A 18 -19.91 -4.31 -28.61
C GLU A 18 -20.91 -3.20 -28.99
N GLY A 19 -20.46 -2.18 -29.74
CA GLY A 19 -21.28 -1.02 -30.10
C GLY A 19 -21.43 0.07 -29.02
N ALA A 20 -20.95 -0.16 -27.80
CA ALA A 20 -20.88 0.84 -26.73
C ALA A 20 -19.56 0.69 -25.93
N PRO A 21 -18.41 0.99 -26.55
CA PRO A 21 -17.13 0.92 -25.86
C PRO A 21 -17.11 1.91 -24.69
N VAL A 22 -16.62 1.42 -23.56
CA VAL A 22 -16.44 2.17 -22.32
C VAL A 22 -14.98 2.01 -21.89
N GLU A 23 -14.35 3.12 -21.53
CA GLU A 23 -12.93 3.16 -21.12
C GLU A 23 -12.75 2.82 -19.64
N GLU A 24 -13.85 2.68 -18.91
CA GLU A 24 -13.84 2.45 -17.47
C GLU A 24 -13.22 1.09 -17.13
N PRO A 25 -12.35 1.04 -16.11
CA PRO A 25 -11.64 -0.18 -15.75
C PRO A 25 -12.60 -1.24 -15.18
N ARG A 26 -12.15 -2.49 -15.21
CA ARG A 26 -12.82 -3.56 -14.47
C ARG A 26 -12.67 -3.32 -12.98
N MET A 27 -13.81 -3.22 -12.31
CA MET A 27 -13.87 -2.97 -10.87
C MET A 27 -13.63 -4.25 -10.08
N LEU A 28 -13.24 -4.11 -8.81
CA LEU A 28 -12.99 -5.22 -7.89
C LEU A 28 -14.14 -5.26 -6.89
N ALA A 29 -14.68 -6.43 -6.62
CA ALA A 29 -15.65 -6.66 -5.57
C ALA A 29 -15.15 -7.73 -4.60
N LEU A 30 -15.86 -7.85 -3.48
CA LEU A 30 -15.63 -8.90 -2.52
C LEU A 30 -16.76 -9.93 -2.61
N THR A 31 -16.42 -11.20 -2.47
CA THR A 31 -17.36 -12.33 -2.36
C THR A 31 -17.09 -13.07 -1.07
N GLU A 32 -18.15 -13.58 -0.43
CA GLU A 32 -18.01 -14.40 0.77
C GLU A 32 -17.18 -15.64 0.42
N ALA A 33 -16.10 -15.88 1.17
CA ALA A 33 -15.24 -17.04 0.98
C ALA A 33 -15.73 -18.17 1.91
N GLU A 34 -15.95 -19.37 1.36
CA GLU A 34 -16.08 -20.54 2.22
C GLU A 34 -14.71 -20.83 2.86
N THR A 35 -14.69 -21.10 4.16
CA THR A 35 -13.48 -21.24 5.00
C THR A 35 -12.47 -22.27 4.49
N ALA A 36 -12.91 -23.22 3.64
CA ALA A 36 -12.05 -24.25 3.05
C ALA A 36 -11.16 -23.74 1.89
N GLU A 37 -11.49 -22.60 1.26
CA GLU A 37 -10.73 -22.04 0.13
C GLU A 37 -9.75 -20.93 0.55
N ALA A 38 -9.83 -20.49 1.80
CA ALA A 38 -9.14 -19.30 2.26
C ALA A 38 -7.60 -19.41 2.26
N ASP A 39 -7.06 -20.58 2.57
CA ASP A 39 -5.61 -20.75 2.72
C ASP A 39 -4.85 -20.85 1.37
N ARG A 40 -5.54 -20.81 0.22
CA ARG A 40 -4.95 -21.09 -1.09
C ARG A 40 -5.07 -19.96 -2.12
N VAL A 41 -5.75 -18.86 -1.79
CA VAL A 41 -6.04 -17.81 -2.77
C VAL A 41 -5.39 -16.49 -2.38
N ASP A 42 -4.47 -16.02 -3.23
CA ASP A 42 -4.02 -14.63 -3.23
C ASP A 42 -5.26 -13.73 -3.46
N GLY A 43 -5.59 -12.89 -2.48
CA GLY A 43 -6.71 -11.95 -2.62
C GLY A 43 -7.77 -12.00 -1.51
N LEU A 44 -7.46 -12.57 -0.35
CA LEU A 44 -8.34 -12.45 0.82
C LEU A 44 -8.13 -11.13 1.55
N VAL A 45 -9.22 -10.41 1.78
CA VAL A 45 -9.18 -9.16 2.54
C VAL A 45 -9.93 -9.35 3.86
N PRO A 46 -9.33 -9.01 5.02
CA PRO A 46 -10.06 -8.99 6.28
C PRO A 46 -10.97 -7.76 6.30
N VAL A 47 -12.24 -7.98 6.65
CA VAL A 47 -13.27 -6.94 6.77
C VAL A 47 -14.14 -7.21 7.98
N ASP A 48 -14.70 -6.16 8.57
CA ASP A 48 -15.78 -6.32 9.53
C ASP A 48 -17.14 -6.51 8.83
N ARG A 49 -18.18 -6.88 9.58
CA ARG A 49 -19.49 -7.18 9.00
C ARG A 49 -20.16 -5.94 8.38
N VAL A 50 -19.98 -4.77 8.99
CA VAL A 50 -20.61 -3.51 8.54
C VAL A 50 -19.97 -3.05 7.23
N GLU A 51 -18.64 -3.11 7.16
CA GLU A 51 -17.85 -2.84 5.97
C GLU A 51 -18.20 -3.81 4.85
N TRP A 52 -18.29 -5.11 5.16
CA TRP A 52 -18.73 -6.13 4.20
C TRP A 52 -20.10 -5.81 3.61
N ASP A 53 -21.10 -5.54 4.45
CA ASP A 53 -22.46 -5.26 3.99
C ASP A 53 -22.52 -3.96 3.15
N ALA A 54 -21.74 -2.94 3.52
CA ALA A 54 -21.64 -1.70 2.75
C ALA A 54 -21.01 -1.94 1.36
N TRP A 55 -19.90 -2.68 1.30
CA TRP A 55 -19.20 -2.93 0.03
C TRP A 55 -19.99 -3.86 -0.88
N ARG A 56 -20.66 -4.86 -0.31
CA ARG A 56 -21.57 -5.76 -1.01
C ARG A 56 -22.78 -5.00 -1.58
N ALA A 57 -23.40 -4.11 -0.79
CA ALA A 57 -24.51 -3.30 -1.27
C ALA A 57 -24.09 -2.35 -2.40
N ALA A 58 -22.91 -1.73 -2.29
CA ALA A 58 -22.38 -0.85 -3.34
C ALA A 58 -22.03 -1.62 -4.63
N ALA A 59 -21.45 -2.83 -4.50
CA ALA A 59 -21.19 -3.71 -5.64
C ALA A 59 -22.49 -4.14 -6.33
N ALA A 60 -23.53 -4.48 -5.57
CA ALA A 60 -24.85 -4.81 -6.10
C ALA A 60 -25.49 -3.61 -6.81
N ALA A 61 -25.38 -2.39 -6.26
CA ALA A 61 -25.86 -1.17 -6.90
C ALA A 61 -25.13 -0.85 -8.22
N TYR A 62 -23.81 -1.04 -8.25
CA TYR A 62 -23.00 -0.92 -9.47
C TYR A 62 -23.49 -1.91 -10.55
N GLN A 63 -23.61 -3.19 -10.20
CA GLN A 63 -24.07 -4.24 -11.13
C GLN A 63 -25.49 -3.97 -11.62
N ALA A 64 -26.41 -3.58 -10.72
CA ALA A 64 -27.78 -3.28 -11.08
C ALA A 64 -27.87 -2.11 -12.07
N THR A 65 -27.07 -1.06 -11.87
CA THR A 65 -27.01 0.11 -12.76
C THR A 65 -26.54 -0.27 -14.16
N ILE A 66 -25.46 -1.05 -14.25
CA ILE A 66 -24.91 -1.51 -15.55
C ILE A 66 -25.87 -2.48 -16.24
N ALA A 67 -26.48 -3.39 -15.49
CA ALA A 67 -27.45 -4.32 -16.03
C ALA A 67 -28.70 -3.60 -16.57
N ASP A 68 -29.19 -2.57 -15.88
CA ASP A 68 -30.33 -1.78 -16.33
C ASP A 68 -30.02 -0.98 -17.59
N ALA A 69 -28.92 -0.24 -17.60
CA ALA A 69 -28.46 0.48 -18.77
C ALA A 69 -28.22 -0.47 -19.96
N GLY A 70 -27.64 -1.65 -19.70
CA GLY A 70 -27.41 -2.68 -20.70
C GLY A 70 -28.71 -3.25 -21.27
N ARG A 71 -29.76 -3.42 -20.46
CA ARG A 71 -31.09 -3.83 -20.94
C ARG A 71 -31.69 -2.79 -21.88
N LEU A 72 -31.57 -1.50 -21.55
CA LEU A 72 -32.09 -0.40 -22.38
C LEU A 72 -31.39 -0.37 -23.75
N LEU A 73 -30.06 -0.51 -23.77
CA LEU A 73 -29.28 -0.60 -25.00
C LEU A 73 -29.72 -1.80 -25.86
N THR A 74 -29.80 -3.00 -25.28
CA THR A 74 -30.25 -4.20 -26.01
C THR A 74 -31.67 -4.05 -26.56
N LEU A 75 -32.58 -3.37 -25.85
CA LEU A 75 -33.91 -3.08 -26.36
C LEU A 75 -33.87 -2.12 -27.56
N ALA A 76 -33.01 -1.10 -27.53
CA ALA A 76 -32.82 -0.18 -28.65
C ALA A 76 -32.25 -0.91 -29.88
N GLU A 77 -31.22 -1.74 -29.70
CA GLU A 77 -30.62 -2.56 -30.76
C GLU A 77 -31.64 -3.47 -31.42
N ARG A 78 -32.45 -4.18 -30.62
CA ARG A 78 -33.52 -5.05 -31.12
C ARG A 78 -34.58 -4.27 -31.90
N ARG A 79 -34.84 -3.00 -31.55
CA ARG A 79 -35.78 -2.15 -32.31
C ARG A 79 -35.15 -1.71 -33.63
N ALA A 80 -33.89 -1.30 -33.63
CA ALA A 80 -33.15 -0.95 -34.85
C ALA A 80 -33.05 -2.12 -35.83
N HIS A 81 -32.66 -3.31 -35.36
CA HIS A 81 -32.61 -4.52 -36.19
C HIS A 81 -33.97 -4.85 -36.83
N ARG A 82 -35.05 -4.76 -36.04
CA ARG A 82 -36.42 -4.98 -36.57
C ARG A 82 -36.85 -3.92 -37.58
N ALA A 83 -36.37 -2.68 -37.45
CA ALA A 83 -36.64 -1.63 -38.41
C ALA A 83 -35.80 -1.78 -39.70
N ALA A 84 -34.55 -2.23 -39.58
CA ALA A 84 -33.63 -2.48 -40.69
C ALA A 84 -34.05 -3.67 -41.56
N ALA A 85 -34.59 -4.74 -40.96
CA ALA A 85 -35.11 -5.92 -41.68
C ALA A 85 -36.33 -5.61 -42.58
N ARG A 86 -36.87 -4.40 -42.52
CA ARG A 86 -38.07 -3.95 -43.25
C ARG A 86 -37.67 -2.96 -44.35
N LEU A 87 -37.23 -3.46 -45.51
CA LEU A 87 -36.94 -2.67 -46.72
C LEU A 87 -38.21 -1.96 -47.25
N LEU A 88 -38.49 -0.73 -46.81
CA LEU A 88 -39.79 -0.10 -47.08
C LEU A 88 -39.73 1.41 -47.39
N PRO A 89 -40.69 1.96 -48.16
CA PRO A 89 -40.63 3.34 -48.70
C PRO A 89 -40.80 4.44 -47.66
N GLY A 90 -40.20 5.62 -47.95
CA GLY A 90 -40.52 6.94 -47.37
C GLY A 90 -40.65 7.01 -45.84
N ALA A 91 -41.88 6.89 -45.32
CA ALA A 91 -42.18 6.98 -43.89
C ALA A 91 -41.49 5.89 -43.05
N ARG A 92 -41.28 4.69 -43.63
CA ARG A 92 -40.63 3.57 -42.94
C ARG A 92 -39.10 3.71 -42.91
N ARG A 93 -38.50 4.44 -43.87
CA ARG A 93 -37.08 4.87 -43.79
C ARG A 93 -36.85 5.87 -42.65
N ARG A 94 -37.80 6.79 -42.40
CA ARG A 94 -37.72 7.70 -41.24
C ARG A 94 -37.78 6.95 -39.91
N ALA A 95 -38.63 5.93 -39.82
CA ALA A 95 -38.70 5.06 -38.64
C ALA A 95 -37.41 4.25 -38.42
N ALA A 96 -36.76 3.77 -39.48
CA ALA A 96 -35.45 3.11 -39.38
C ALA A 96 -34.36 4.07 -38.86
N ARG A 97 -34.25 5.28 -39.43
CA ARG A 97 -33.31 6.31 -38.95
C ARG A 97 -33.58 6.72 -37.50
N ALA A 98 -34.85 6.83 -37.11
CA ALA A 98 -35.22 7.12 -35.72
C ALA A 98 -34.82 5.98 -34.77
N ALA A 99 -34.89 4.72 -35.22
CA ALA A 99 -34.46 3.58 -34.44
C ALA A 99 -32.92 3.50 -34.32
N GLU A 100 -32.18 3.82 -35.39
CA GLU A 100 -30.72 3.95 -35.38
C GLU A 100 -30.26 5.06 -34.41
N SER A 101 -30.85 6.25 -34.51
CA SER A 101 -30.59 7.36 -33.56
C SER A 101 -30.97 6.98 -32.11
N GLY A 102 -31.98 6.13 -31.93
CA GLY A 102 -32.32 5.57 -30.62
C GLY A 102 -31.24 4.63 -30.05
N VAL A 103 -30.54 3.89 -30.90
CA VAL A 103 -29.38 3.07 -30.48
C VAL A 103 -28.22 3.95 -30.09
N GLU A 104 -27.89 4.97 -30.89
CA GLU A 104 -26.82 5.92 -30.56
C GLU A 104 -27.09 6.61 -29.21
N THR A 105 -28.33 7.06 -28.99
CA THR A 105 -28.74 7.67 -27.73
C THR A 105 -28.60 6.68 -26.55
N ALA A 106 -29.05 5.43 -26.73
CA ALA A 106 -28.93 4.41 -25.70
C ALA A 106 -27.47 4.04 -25.40
N ALA A 107 -26.58 4.05 -26.41
CA ALA A 107 -25.15 3.82 -26.23
C ALA A 107 -24.49 4.96 -25.43
N VAL A 108 -24.84 6.21 -25.71
CA VAL A 108 -24.37 7.38 -24.92
C VAL A 108 -24.86 7.28 -23.47
N GLN A 109 -26.13 6.93 -23.28
CA GLN A 109 -26.71 6.73 -21.94
C GLN A 109 -26.06 5.57 -21.19
N TYR A 110 -25.76 4.46 -21.88
CA TYR A 110 -25.03 3.34 -21.32
C TYR A 110 -23.65 3.77 -20.82
N ALA A 111 -22.86 4.44 -21.66
CA ALA A 111 -21.54 4.93 -21.28
C ALA A 111 -21.61 5.92 -20.10
N ALA A 112 -22.61 6.80 -20.07
CA ALA A 112 -22.83 7.71 -18.94
C ALA A 112 -23.19 6.97 -17.64
N ALA A 113 -24.04 5.95 -17.72
CA ALA A 113 -24.42 5.12 -16.57
C ALA A 113 -23.22 4.32 -16.03
N VAL A 114 -22.40 3.74 -16.91
CA VAL A 114 -21.16 3.05 -16.55
C VAL A 114 -20.20 4.03 -15.85
N ARG A 115 -19.97 5.23 -16.41
CA ARG A 115 -19.15 6.27 -15.76
C ARG A 115 -19.63 6.64 -14.37
N SER A 116 -20.93 6.88 -14.25
CA SER A 116 -21.54 7.26 -12.97
C SER A 116 -21.42 6.14 -11.92
N ALA A 117 -21.72 4.90 -12.31
CA ALA A 117 -21.59 3.72 -11.45
C ALA A 117 -20.13 3.51 -11.02
N THR A 118 -19.18 3.59 -11.97
CA THR A 118 -17.74 3.49 -11.69
C THR A 118 -17.30 4.59 -10.72
N THR A 119 -17.70 5.84 -10.93
CA THR A 119 -17.37 6.96 -10.04
C THR A 119 -17.89 6.73 -8.62
N GLY A 120 -19.14 6.24 -8.49
CA GLY A 120 -19.73 5.92 -7.19
C GLY A 120 -19.03 4.77 -6.45
N TYR A 121 -18.54 3.77 -7.20
CA TYR A 121 -17.89 2.59 -6.63
C TYR A 121 -16.35 2.73 -6.50
N TRP A 122 -15.75 3.74 -7.13
CA TRP A 122 -14.31 3.95 -7.19
C TRP A 122 -13.60 3.97 -5.83
N PRO A 123 -14.12 4.64 -4.78
CA PRO A 123 -13.46 4.66 -3.48
C PRO A 123 -13.29 3.27 -2.87
N ILE A 124 -14.28 2.39 -3.03
CA ILE A 124 -14.26 1.01 -2.52
C ILE A 124 -13.22 0.19 -3.30
N HIS A 125 -13.17 0.34 -4.62
CA HIS A 125 -12.15 -0.31 -5.44
C HIS A 125 -10.72 0.09 -5.05
N CYS A 126 -10.48 1.38 -4.83
CA CYS A 126 -9.18 1.87 -4.38
C CYS A 126 -8.79 1.29 -3.01
N GLU A 127 -9.75 1.19 -2.08
CA GLU A 127 -9.50 0.62 -0.76
C GLU A 127 -9.17 -0.88 -0.83
N ILE A 128 -9.92 -1.65 -1.63
CA ILE A 128 -9.61 -3.07 -1.89
C ILE A 128 -8.17 -3.19 -2.43
N ARG A 129 -7.82 -2.39 -3.44
CA ARG A 129 -6.47 -2.41 -4.04
C ARG A 129 -5.39 -2.10 -3.00
N ARG A 130 -5.58 -1.04 -2.21
CA ARG A 130 -4.64 -0.63 -1.16
C ARG A 130 -4.37 -1.75 -0.16
N ARG A 131 -5.41 -2.50 0.23
CA ARG A 131 -5.27 -3.64 1.16
C ARG A 131 -4.50 -4.80 0.52
N LEU A 132 -4.77 -5.14 -0.74
CA LEU A 132 -4.02 -6.16 -1.48
C LEU A 132 -2.55 -5.79 -1.61
N ASP A 133 -2.24 -4.54 -1.95
CA ASP A 133 -0.87 -4.06 -2.08
C ASP A 133 -0.14 -4.12 -0.72
N SER A 134 -0.84 -3.76 0.36
CA SER A 134 -0.31 -3.82 1.73
C SER A 134 -0.02 -5.25 2.16
N GLN A 135 -0.90 -6.21 1.85
CA GLN A 135 -0.67 -7.63 2.13
C GLN A 135 0.47 -8.20 1.32
N THR A 136 0.55 -7.88 0.03
CA THR A 136 1.66 -8.30 -0.83
C THR A 136 2.99 -7.76 -0.30
N ALA A 137 3.03 -6.50 0.10
CA ALA A 137 4.20 -5.90 0.72
C ALA A 137 4.56 -6.57 2.05
N ALA A 138 3.56 -6.91 2.89
CA ALA A 138 3.76 -7.62 4.14
C ALA A 138 4.31 -9.05 3.91
N GLY A 139 3.77 -9.79 2.94
CA GLY A 139 4.24 -11.13 2.57
C GLY A 139 5.68 -11.12 2.08
N ARG A 140 6.03 -10.19 1.17
CA ARG A 140 7.42 -9.97 0.74
C ARG A 140 8.34 -9.64 1.92
N TRP A 141 7.86 -8.84 2.88
CA TRP A 141 8.64 -8.51 4.06
C TRP A 141 8.86 -9.73 4.98
N VAL A 142 7.87 -10.60 5.14
CA VAL A 142 8.01 -11.87 5.86
C VAL A 142 9.05 -12.76 5.19
N GLU A 143 9.01 -12.88 3.86
CA GLU A 143 10.01 -13.63 3.09
C GLU A 143 11.42 -13.06 3.31
N ILE A 144 11.60 -11.73 3.16
CA ILE A 144 12.88 -11.06 3.41
C ILE A 144 13.37 -11.34 4.84
N ARG A 145 12.51 -11.24 5.86
CA ARG A 145 12.90 -11.56 7.24
C ARG A 145 13.30 -13.02 7.41
N SER A 146 12.57 -13.95 6.81
CA SER A 146 12.91 -15.38 6.87
C SER A 146 14.28 -15.68 6.27
N ARG A 147 14.64 -15.00 5.17
CA ARG A 147 15.96 -15.10 4.53
C ARG A 147 17.11 -14.67 5.46
N PHE A 148 16.86 -13.71 6.34
CA PHE A 148 17.86 -13.19 7.28
C PHE A 148 17.65 -13.65 8.72
N ALA A 149 16.79 -14.65 8.96
CA ALA A 149 16.55 -15.18 10.29
C ALA A 149 17.86 -15.70 10.92
N GLY A 150 18.16 -15.24 12.14
CA GLY A 150 19.38 -15.59 12.87
C GLY A 150 20.66 -14.88 12.40
N ARG A 151 20.63 -14.12 11.31
CA ARG A 151 21.77 -13.30 10.85
C ARG A 151 21.91 -12.05 11.69
N GLY A 152 23.14 -11.56 11.82
CA GLY A 152 23.43 -10.35 12.60
C GLY A 152 23.32 -10.58 14.10
N THR A 153 23.28 -11.84 14.56
CA THR A 153 23.33 -12.18 15.99
C THR A 153 24.77 -12.27 16.50
N GLU A 154 25.73 -12.33 15.58
CA GLU A 154 27.15 -12.37 15.88
C GLU A 154 27.57 -11.09 16.63
N PRO A 155 28.25 -11.20 17.80
CA PRO A 155 28.65 -10.05 18.60
C PRO A 155 29.90 -9.40 18.00
N VAL A 156 29.71 -8.74 16.86
CA VAL A 156 30.77 -8.08 16.10
C VAL A 156 30.59 -6.58 16.04
N TRP A 157 29.45 -6.04 16.47
CA TRP A 157 29.19 -4.61 16.38
C TRP A 157 29.61 -3.87 17.64
N GLY A 158 30.07 -2.63 17.45
CA GLY A 158 30.41 -1.69 18.49
C GLY A 158 29.97 -0.28 18.11
N TRP A 159 30.02 0.63 19.08
CA TRP A 159 29.78 2.05 18.87
C TRP A 159 30.88 2.88 19.52
N SER A 160 31.12 4.06 19.00
CA SER A 160 31.95 5.08 19.62
C SER A 160 31.20 6.41 19.66
N LEU A 161 31.52 7.22 20.66
CA LEU A 161 31.01 8.58 20.82
C LEU A 161 32.15 9.56 20.70
N ARG A 162 31.85 10.69 20.06
CA ARG A 162 32.71 11.85 20.01
C ARG A 162 31.90 13.09 20.34
N GLU A 163 32.34 13.87 21.31
CA GLU A 163 31.72 15.16 21.60
C GLU A 163 32.03 16.15 20.47
N ILE A 164 31.00 16.88 20.04
CA ILE A 164 31.08 17.88 18.98
C ILE A 164 30.88 19.25 19.62
N ASP A 165 31.79 20.17 19.28
CA ASP A 165 31.73 21.58 19.68
C ASP A 165 31.51 21.75 21.20
N PRO A 166 32.37 21.16 22.06
CA PRO A 166 32.17 21.15 23.52
C PRO A 166 32.16 22.55 24.15
N GLU A 167 32.76 23.54 23.47
CA GLU A 167 32.76 24.94 23.91
C GLU A 167 31.43 25.67 23.61
N GLU A 168 30.70 25.26 22.57
CA GLU A 168 29.45 25.91 22.14
C GLU A 168 28.21 25.17 22.62
N THR A 169 28.21 23.83 22.59
CA THR A 169 27.09 22.99 23.05
C THR A 169 27.60 21.75 23.78
N PRO A 170 27.91 21.87 25.09
CA PRO A 170 28.33 20.73 25.89
C PRO A 170 27.32 19.57 25.86
N GLY A 171 27.81 18.34 25.67
CA GLY A 171 27.00 17.12 25.63
C GLY A 171 26.36 16.80 24.28
N LEU A 172 26.65 17.56 23.22
CA LEU A 172 26.28 17.22 21.84
C LEU A 172 27.28 16.20 21.28
N VAL A 173 26.80 15.03 20.84
CA VAL A 173 27.69 13.93 20.42
C VAL A 173 27.40 13.42 19.01
N GLU A 174 28.45 12.97 18.35
CA GLU A 174 28.42 12.09 17.18
C GLU A 174 28.57 10.65 17.62
N LEU A 175 27.68 9.79 17.16
CA LEU A 175 27.76 8.36 17.40
C LEU A 175 28.22 7.66 16.13
N THR A 176 29.30 6.90 16.18
CA THR A 176 29.78 6.09 15.06
C THR A 176 29.58 4.61 15.37
N VAL A 177 28.98 3.86 14.46
CA VAL A 177 28.76 2.42 14.57
C VAL A 177 29.76 1.69 13.69
N PHE A 178 30.48 0.73 14.25
CA PHE A 178 31.55 0.00 13.57
C PHE A 178 31.50 -1.51 13.88
N ARG A 179 32.37 -2.27 13.19
CA ARG A 179 32.58 -3.70 13.43
C ARG A 179 33.95 -3.96 14.05
N TRP A 180 33.98 -4.76 15.11
CA TRP A 180 35.19 -5.20 15.82
C TRP A 180 36.05 -6.18 15.03
N ASP A 181 35.47 -6.88 14.05
CA ASP A 181 36.16 -7.82 13.16
C ASP A 181 36.60 -7.19 11.83
N GLY A 182 36.55 -5.85 11.75
CA GLY A 182 37.03 -5.05 10.63
C GLY A 182 38.15 -4.10 11.04
N ASP A 183 38.45 -3.15 10.14
CA ASP A 183 39.39 -2.08 10.44
C ASP A 183 38.82 -1.18 11.55
N PRO A 184 39.68 -0.68 12.47
CA PRO A 184 39.23 0.25 13.49
C PRO A 184 38.68 1.53 12.87
N PRO A 185 37.67 2.17 13.48
CA PRO A 185 37.04 3.38 12.94
C PRO A 185 38.09 4.47 12.73
N ALA A 186 38.03 5.14 11.57
CA ALA A 186 39.05 6.09 11.12
C ALA A 186 39.08 7.44 11.87
N GLY A 187 38.40 7.57 13.01
CA GLY A 187 38.18 8.84 13.70
C GLY A 187 38.55 8.82 15.19
N PRO A 188 38.88 9.99 15.78
CA PRO A 188 39.06 10.11 17.22
C PRO A 188 37.73 9.85 17.95
N ALA A 189 37.80 9.13 19.07
CA ALA A 189 36.66 8.80 19.92
C ALA A 189 36.98 9.12 21.38
N ASP A 190 36.03 9.71 22.08
CA ASP A 190 36.15 10.00 23.52
C ASP A 190 35.72 8.80 24.35
N LEU A 191 34.71 8.08 23.86
CA LEU A 191 34.22 6.84 24.44
C LEU A 191 34.07 5.79 23.34
N VAL A 192 34.52 4.58 23.64
CA VAL A 192 34.33 3.41 22.77
C VAL A 192 33.60 2.37 23.60
N SER A 193 32.61 1.73 22.97
CA SER A 193 31.87 0.66 23.61
C SER A 193 32.83 -0.42 24.15
N PRO A 194 32.70 -0.83 25.42
CA PRO A 194 33.48 -1.94 25.94
C PRO A 194 32.95 -3.30 25.47
N ASP A 195 31.69 -3.34 25.03
CA ASP A 195 30.96 -4.55 24.69
C ASP A 195 30.87 -4.75 23.18
N ARG A 196 30.60 -6.00 22.79
CA ARG A 196 30.29 -6.36 21.42
C ARG A 196 28.86 -6.83 21.32
N PHE A 197 28.14 -6.30 20.35
CA PHE A 197 26.70 -6.54 20.18
C PHE A 197 26.39 -7.28 18.89
N GLY A 198 25.36 -8.13 18.93
CA GLY A 198 24.61 -8.46 17.72
C GLY A 198 23.84 -7.23 17.24
N ALA A 199 23.47 -7.19 15.97
CA ALA A 199 22.67 -6.11 15.37
C ALA A 199 21.37 -5.81 16.14
N PRO A 200 20.57 -6.80 16.63
CA PRO A 200 19.38 -6.51 17.42
C PRO A 200 19.69 -5.84 18.76
N ASP A 201 20.75 -6.28 19.44
CA ASP A 201 21.14 -5.72 20.74
C ASP A 201 21.76 -4.34 20.56
N LEU A 202 22.52 -4.14 19.48
CA LEU A 202 23.01 -2.82 19.09
C LEU A 202 21.86 -1.86 18.79
N ASP A 203 20.80 -2.28 18.09
CA ASP A 203 19.64 -1.41 17.83
C ASP A 203 19.00 -0.91 19.13
N ARG A 204 18.88 -1.78 20.15
CA ARG A 204 18.40 -1.38 21.48
C ARG A 204 19.38 -0.45 22.18
N GLU A 205 20.67 -0.73 22.08
CA GLU A 205 21.72 0.08 22.68
C GLU A 205 21.78 1.49 22.05
N LEU A 206 21.60 1.60 20.73
CA LEU A 206 21.50 2.89 20.04
C LEU A 206 20.30 3.72 20.53
N LEU A 207 19.18 3.07 20.88
CA LEU A 207 18.04 3.76 21.50
C LEU A 207 18.37 4.22 22.92
N ARG A 208 19.08 3.40 23.71
CA ARG A 208 19.56 3.77 25.05
C ARG A 208 20.48 4.98 24.99
N LEU A 209 21.47 4.97 24.09
CA LEU A 209 22.43 6.06 23.90
C LEU A 209 21.75 7.35 23.44
N ARG A 210 20.74 7.26 22.55
CA ARG A 210 19.94 8.42 22.14
C ARG A 210 19.06 9.00 23.26
N ALA A 211 18.72 8.19 24.27
CA ALA A 211 18.00 8.67 25.46
C ALA A 211 18.94 9.29 26.50
N GLU A 212 20.20 8.82 26.56
CA GLU A 212 21.21 9.27 27.51
C GLU A 212 21.97 10.51 27.02
N TRP A 213 22.21 10.63 25.72
CA TRP A 213 23.03 11.68 25.11
C TRP A 213 22.25 12.51 24.08
N THR A 214 22.68 13.76 23.88
CA THR A 214 22.17 14.59 22.78
C THR A 214 22.88 14.20 21.48
N VAL A 215 22.41 13.14 20.83
CA VAL A 215 23.02 12.61 19.60
C VAL A 215 22.65 13.46 18.39
N ARG A 216 23.63 14.14 17.79
CA ARG A 216 23.46 14.94 16.56
C ARG A 216 23.20 14.06 15.34
N ARG A 217 23.99 13.01 15.18
CA ARG A 217 23.89 12.04 14.07
C ARG A 217 24.49 10.70 14.45
N ILE A 218 24.00 9.65 13.78
CA ILE A 218 24.57 8.31 13.82
C ILE A 218 25.28 8.08 12.48
N VAL A 219 26.56 7.79 12.52
CA VAL A 219 27.40 7.48 11.37
C VAL A 219 27.64 5.98 11.33
N TRP A 220 27.38 5.35 10.20
CA TRP A 220 27.75 3.95 9.97
C TRP A 220 29.12 3.93 9.31
N ASP A 221 30.06 3.21 9.91
CA ASP A 221 31.38 3.02 9.33
C ASP A 221 31.26 2.37 7.94
N GLU A 222 31.86 3.01 6.94
CA GLU A 222 31.70 2.62 5.54
C GLU A 222 32.28 1.23 5.23
N PRO A 223 33.50 0.88 5.69
CA PRO A 223 34.01 -0.48 5.63
C PRO A 223 33.06 -1.52 6.24
N ALA A 224 32.51 -1.24 7.44
CA ALA A 224 31.55 -2.13 8.08
C ALA A 224 30.27 -2.32 7.23
N ARG A 225 29.74 -1.23 6.66
CA ARG A 225 28.58 -1.27 5.75
C ARG A 225 28.86 -2.13 4.52
N LEU A 226 29.91 -1.82 3.77
CA LEU A 226 30.26 -2.52 2.53
C LEU A 226 30.54 -4.00 2.75
N ARG A 227 31.18 -4.34 3.87
CA ARG A 227 31.44 -5.74 4.23
C ARG A 227 30.15 -6.54 4.42
N VAL A 228 29.15 -5.98 5.12
CA VAL A 228 27.86 -6.64 5.28
C VAL A 228 27.16 -6.84 3.94
N GLU A 229 27.22 -5.86 3.05
CA GLU A 229 26.64 -5.98 1.71
C GLU A 229 27.33 -7.12 0.92
N GLN A 230 28.67 -7.21 1.00
CA GLN A 230 29.43 -8.31 0.39
C GLN A 230 29.07 -9.68 0.99
N GLU A 231 29.03 -9.80 2.31
CA GLU A 231 28.70 -11.04 3.03
C GLU A 231 27.27 -11.53 2.73
N ASN A 232 26.35 -10.62 2.40
CA ASN A 232 24.95 -10.92 2.11
C ASN A 232 24.63 -10.93 0.60
N GLY A 233 25.65 -11.01 -0.27
CA GLY A 233 25.46 -11.17 -1.71
C GLY A 233 24.96 -9.90 -2.41
N GLY A 234 25.44 -8.73 -2.00
CA GLY A 234 25.11 -7.42 -2.56
C GLY A 234 23.79 -6.83 -2.07
N VAL A 235 23.19 -7.38 -1.00
CA VAL A 235 21.98 -6.83 -0.40
C VAL A 235 22.31 -5.51 0.28
N PRO A 236 21.59 -4.41 0.00
CA PRO A 236 21.85 -3.12 0.62
C PRO A 236 21.82 -3.20 2.15
N PHE A 237 22.79 -2.57 2.81
CA PHE A 237 22.92 -2.62 4.26
C PHE A 237 21.65 -2.16 4.98
N ALA A 238 21.01 -1.10 4.48
CA ALA A 238 19.75 -0.60 5.01
C ALA A 238 18.63 -1.66 5.03
N LEU A 239 18.55 -2.48 3.97
CA LEU A 239 17.56 -3.55 3.86
C LEU A 239 17.89 -4.69 4.82
N TRP A 240 19.16 -5.09 4.87
CA TRP A 240 19.65 -6.10 5.81
C TRP A 240 19.44 -5.69 7.26
N TRP A 241 19.89 -4.49 7.64
CA TRP A 241 19.76 -3.94 8.99
C TRP A 241 18.30 -3.97 9.41
N ARG A 242 17.40 -3.41 8.58
CA ARG A 242 15.96 -3.45 8.85
C ARG A 242 15.41 -4.86 8.96
N ALA A 243 15.89 -5.83 8.19
CA ALA A 243 15.40 -7.20 8.26
C ALA A 243 15.82 -7.92 9.55
N VAL A 244 17.07 -7.71 9.99
CA VAL A 244 17.62 -8.37 11.20
C VAL A 244 17.23 -7.65 12.50
N THR A 245 17.01 -6.34 12.45
CA THR A 245 16.57 -5.53 13.60
C THR A 245 15.08 -5.25 13.61
N ALA A 246 14.32 -5.64 12.56
CA ALA A 246 12.87 -5.47 12.46
C ALA A 246 12.22 -5.94 13.75
N ARG A 247 11.87 -4.96 14.58
CA ARG A 247 11.51 -5.10 15.98
C ARG A 247 10.54 -6.27 16.17
N VAL A 248 10.89 -7.14 17.12
CA VAL A 248 9.99 -8.09 17.77
C VAL A 248 8.75 -7.36 18.34
N ASP A 249 8.83 -6.03 18.52
CA ASP A 249 7.75 -5.13 18.93
C ASP A 249 6.96 -4.51 17.77
N ALA A 250 6.65 -5.27 16.71
CA ALA A 250 5.60 -4.89 15.77
C ALA A 250 4.19 -4.81 16.41
N ALA A 251 4.10 -4.95 17.73
CA ALA A 251 2.92 -4.62 18.53
C ALA A 251 2.83 -3.12 18.93
N GLU A 252 3.90 -2.32 18.85
CA GLU A 252 3.90 -0.97 19.46
C GLU A 252 4.07 0.22 18.50
N LYS A 253 3.99 0.02 17.19
CA LYS A 253 3.85 1.13 16.23
C LYS A 253 2.83 0.83 15.13
N VAL A 254 1.62 0.52 15.53
CA VAL A 254 0.43 0.88 14.74
C VAL A 254 -0.10 2.16 15.37
N ILE A 255 0.33 3.32 14.87
CA ILE A 255 -0.49 4.51 15.00
C ILE A 255 -1.63 4.29 14.02
N PRO A 256 -2.89 4.08 14.46
CA PRO A 256 -4.00 4.06 13.54
C PRO A 256 -4.03 5.43 12.84
N PRO A 257 -4.27 5.51 11.52
CA PRO A 257 -4.79 6.76 10.99
C PRO A 257 -6.06 7.06 11.81
N ARG A 258 -6.05 8.18 12.53
CA ARG A 258 -7.23 8.67 13.24
C ARG A 258 -8.39 8.64 12.25
N SER A 259 -9.44 7.91 12.60
CA SER A 259 -10.77 8.10 12.04
C SER A 259 -11.11 9.58 12.22
N ALA A 260 -11.18 10.33 11.12
CA ALA A 260 -11.84 11.62 11.14
C ALA A 260 -13.33 11.34 11.04
N ASP A 261 -13.99 11.20 12.20
CA ASP A 261 -15.40 11.55 12.29
C ASP A 261 -15.49 13.06 12.06
N GLY A 262 -15.81 13.46 10.84
CA GLY A 262 -15.93 14.87 10.49
C GLY A 262 -15.93 15.13 9.00
N THR A 263 -17.12 15.41 8.47
CA THR A 263 -17.44 16.03 7.18
C THR A 263 -16.29 16.82 6.52
N PHE A 264 -16.03 16.46 5.27
CA PHE A 264 -15.16 17.15 4.31
C PHE A 264 -15.36 18.68 4.34
N SER A 265 -14.40 19.42 4.90
CA SER A 265 -14.32 20.87 4.74
C SER A 265 -12.89 21.39 4.91
N ALA A 266 -12.41 22.02 3.84
CA ALA A 266 -11.28 22.94 3.71
C ALA A 266 -9.85 22.51 4.13
N ALA A 267 -8.87 22.93 3.31
CA ALA A 267 -7.45 22.73 3.52
C ALA A 267 -6.95 23.40 4.82
N PRO A 268 -6.07 22.75 5.61
CA PRO A 268 -5.62 23.35 6.85
C PRO A 268 -4.52 24.38 6.59
N ALA A 269 -4.69 25.54 7.23
CA ALA A 269 -3.67 26.57 7.37
C ALA A 269 -2.46 26.05 8.17
N ALA A 270 -1.28 26.58 7.82
CA ALA A 270 -0.02 26.30 8.47
C ALA A 270 -0.03 26.64 9.97
N THR A 271 0.48 25.75 10.81
CA THR A 271 1.35 26.12 11.95
C THR A 271 2.04 24.91 12.60
N ARG A 272 3.37 25.05 12.69
CA ARG A 272 4.32 24.59 13.73
C ARG A 272 4.55 23.10 13.96
N HIS A 273 5.65 22.65 13.33
CA HIS A 273 6.72 21.80 13.85
C HIS A 273 6.39 20.75 14.94
N ARG A 274 6.22 19.50 14.50
CA ARG A 274 6.85 18.34 15.14
C ARG A 274 7.65 17.62 14.07
N ARG A 275 8.97 17.78 14.10
CA ARG A 275 9.90 17.05 13.24
C ARG A 275 9.97 15.62 13.79
N ILE A 276 9.23 14.71 13.20
CA ILE A 276 9.41 13.29 13.44
C ILE A 276 10.66 12.92 12.65
N GLU A 277 11.79 12.80 13.34
CA GLU A 277 13.01 12.24 12.76
C GLU A 277 12.79 10.75 12.53
N VAL A 278 12.29 10.45 11.34
CA VAL A 278 12.41 9.14 10.72
C VAL A 278 13.91 8.82 10.66
N LEU A 279 14.27 7.59 10.99
CA LEU A 279 15.58 7.00 10.67
C LEU A 279 15.83 7.20 9.16
N GLN A 280 16.44 8.32 8.79
CA GLN A 280 17.02 8.50 7.47
C GLN A 280 18.28 7.64 7.46
N LEU A 281 18.09 6.41 6.98
CA LEU A 281 19.17 5.65 6.38
C LEU A 281 19.61 6.43 5.12
N PRO A 282 20.92 6.53 4.85
CA PRO A 282 21.41 7.19 3.64
C PRO A 282 20.87 6.50 2.38
N GLU A 283 20.71 7.29 1.31
CA GLU A 283 20.30 6.83 -0.03
C GLU A 283 21.18 5.72 -0.59
#